data_AF-A0A7S4PE77-F1
#
_entry.id   AF-A0A7S4PE77-F1
#
_cell.length_a   1.000
_cell.length_b   1.000
_cell.length_c   1.000
_cell.angle_alpha   90.00
_cell.angle_beta   90.00
_cell.angle_gamma   90.00
#
_symmetry.space_group_name_H-M   'P 1'
#
loop_
_entity.id
_entity.type
_entity.pdbx_description
1 polymer ?
#
loop_
_entity_poly.entity_id
_entity_poly.type
_entity_poly.pdbx_seq_one_letter_code
_entity_poly.pdbx_strand_id
1 'polypeptide(L)'
;DKAMCILPPPGHHAGPNNASGFCIFNNVAITARTLQREVPGINRVVIFDWDVHHGDGTSAIFADDPSVLCISIHQYARGHPHRFHYNCRNYRMSETYRLLTESSGKTSPEPSNELDKLMSTLSEDVVSDFDDFSTTSIDTEDEGYDTGAPDFYPGSGHTDDVGLGHGRGYNVNVPIPCHCFGDIEYCALTQNLLLPLITDFSPDFIIIAGGFDAVRHDTLGNMQLTPGGYAMMTQMLMDAVPHERVICVLEGGYNVPQVSLCIEAVARTLLGSAGREGSQMLLHRVTDIVQDVRENLEKSPEEGAAERSPKKTRLWLQDMQLGPFLS
;
A
#
# COMPACT_ATOMS: atom_id res chain seq x y z
N ASP A 1 -11.82 -13.69 -13.31
CA ASP A 1 -10.41 -13.77 -12.86
C ASP A 1 -10.08 -12.77 -11.76
N LYS A 2 -10.85 -11.68 -11.62
CA LYS A 2 -10.77 -10.74 -10.49
C LYS A 2 -11.99 -10.81 -9.60
N ALA A 3 -11.82 -10.66 -8.29
CA ALA A 3 -12.95 -10.55 -7.36
C ALA A 3 -12.60 -9.75 -6.10
N MET A 4 -13.59 -9.05 -5.56
CA MET A 4 -13.59 -8.53 -4.20
C MET A 4 -14.53 -9.40 -3.35
N CYS A 5 -14.00 -9.98 -2.28
CA CYS A 5 -14.72 -10.90 -1.41
C CYS A 5 -14.95 -10.24 -0.04
N ILE A 6 -16.18 -9.76 0.19
CA ILE A 6 -16.59 -9.12 1.43
C ILE A 6 -17.10 -10.20 2.39
N LEU A 7 -16.20 -10.77 3.19
CA LEU A 7 -16.46 -11.98 3.99
C LEU A 7 -15.99 -11.82 5.45
N PRO A 8 -16.89 -11.53 6.40
CA PRO A 8 -16.60 -11.68 7.83
C PRO A 8 -16.91 -13.11 8.33
N PRO A 9 -16.24 -13.60 9.39
CA PRO A 9 -15.11 -12.99 10.11
C PRO A 9 -13.79 -13.03 9.30
N PRO A 10 -12.76 -12.27 9.72
CA PRO A 10 -11.41 -12.35 9.12
C PRO A 10 -10.80 -13.75 9.29
N GLY A 11 -9.66 -14.00 8.63
CA GLY A 11 -8.98 -15.28 8.60
C GLY A 11 -7.47 -15.27 8.82
N HIS A 12 -6.75 -14.19 8.55
CA HIS A 12 -5.28 -14.22 8.46
C HIS A 12 -4.53 -14.57 9.76
N HIS A 13 -5.18 -14.44 10.93
CA HIS A 13 -4.64 -14.87 12.24
C HIS A 13 -4.93 -16.33 12.60
N ALA A 14 -5.79 -17.03 11.86
CA ALA A 14 -6.05 -18.44 12.10
C ALA A 14 -4.89 -19.28 11.57
N GLY A 15 -4.20 -19.98 12.48
CA GLY A 15 -3.09 -20.87 12.16
C GLY A 15 -3.54 -22.32 11.93
N PRO A 16 -2.60 -23.26 11.73
CA PRO A 16 -2.94 -24.65 11.42
C PRO A 16 -3.78 -25.35 12.50
N ASN A 17 -3.60 -24.98 13.77
CA ASN A 17 -4.19 -25.65 14.92
C ASN A 17 -4.82 -24.68 15.94
N ASN A 18 -5.05 -23.42 15.56
CA ASN A 18 -5.53 -22.38 16.49
C ASN A 18 -6.34 -21.29 15.77
N ALA A 19 -7.43 -20.88 16.42
CA ALA A 19 -8.13 -19.64 16.13
C ALA A 19 -7.49 -18.49 16.95
N SER A 20 -7.41 -17.29 16.39
CA SER A 20 -6.84 -16.11 17.05
C SER A 20 -7.33 -14.82 16.37
N GLY A 21 -7.26 -13.67 17.03
CA GLY A 21 -7.55 -12.36 16.39
C GLY A 21 -8.88 -12.31 15.62
N PHE A 22 -9.97 -12.80 16.23
CA PHE A 22 -11.30 -12.96 15.60
C PHE A 22 -11.38 -13.96 14.42
N CYS A 23 -10.26 -14.56 14.03
CA CYS A 23 -10.15 -15.50 12.93
C CYS A 23 -10.36 -16.95 13.40
N ILE A 24 -11.30 -17.66 12.76
CA ILE A 24 -11.58 -19.08 13.02
C ILE A 24 -10.97 -19.98 11.94
N PHE A 25 -11.09 -19.55 10.68
CA PHE A 25 -10.53 -20.24 9.52
C PHE A 25 -9.74 -19.25 8.67
N ASN A 26 -8.63 -19.68 8.10
CA ASN A 26 -7.79 -18.82 7.27
C ASN A 26 -8.32 -18.77 5.83
N ASN A 27 -9.16 -17.79 5.55
CA ASN A 27 -9.87 -17.62 4.27
C ASN A 27 -8.90 -17.54 3.08
N VAL A 28 -7.83 -16.76 3.20
CA VAL A 28 -6.82 -16.60 2.14
C VAL A 28 -6.00 -17.87 1.93
N ALA A 29 -5.63 -18.58 2.99
CA ALA A 29 -4.90 -19.85 2.87
C ALA A 29 -5.76 -20.96 2.25
N ILE A 30 -7.03 -21.06 2.66
CA ILE A 30 -7.99 -22.00 2.07
C ILE A 30 -8.18 -21.69 0.58
N THR A 31 -8.27 -20.41 0.23
CA THR A 31 -8.39 -19.97 -1.17
C THR A 31 -7.16 -20.39 -1.98
N ALA A 32 -5.94 -20.14 -1.48
CA ALA A 32 -4.70 -20.53 -2.16
C ALA A 32 -4.66 -22.04 -2.44
N ARG A 33 -4.98 -22.87 -1.45
CA ARG A 33 -5.02 -24.34 -1.61
C ARG A 33 -6.11 -24.81 -2.56
N THR A 34 -7.26 -24.16 -2.53
CA THR A 34 -8.37 -24.49 -3.43
C THR A 34 -8.00 -24.16 -4.87
N LEU A 35 -7.39 -22.99 -5.11
CA LEU A 35 -6.91 -22.61 -6.44
C LEU A 35 -5.86 -23.59 -6.97
N GLN A 36 -4.84 -23.91 -6.18
CA GLN A 36 -3.79 -24.87 -6.58
C GLN A 36 -4.35 -26.27 -6.88
N ARG A 37 -5.40 -26.70 -6.17
CA ARG A 37 -6.01 -28.03 -6.34
C ARG A 37 -6.97 -28.10 -7.53
N GLU A 38 -7.78 -27.06 -7.72
CA GLU A 38 -8.97 -27.13 -8.57
C GLU A 38 -8.85 -26.35 -9.88
N VAL A 39 -7.91 -25.40 -9.97
CA VAL A 39 -7.73 -24.55 -11.16
C VAL A 39 -6.46 -24.96 -11.89
N PRO A 40 -6.55 -25.55 -13.10
CA PRO A 40 -5.38 -25.94 -13.88
C PRO A 40 -4.45 -24.76 -14.16
N GLY A 41 -3.16 -24.98 -13.95
CA GLY A 41 -2.12 -23.98 -14.20
C GLY A 41 -1.85 -23.01 -13.06
N ILE A 42 -2.51 -23.15 -11.90
CA ILE A 42 -2.15 -22.42 -10.69
C ILE A 42 -1.25 -23.30 -9.82
N ASN A 43 0.05 -23.00 -9.80
CA ASN A 43 1.04 -23.71 -8.98
C ASN A 43 1.68 -22.77 -7.96
N ARG A 44 1.99 -21.53 -8.36
CA ARG A 44 2.61 -20.50 -7.53
C ARG A 44 1.59 -19.43 -7.17
N VAL A 45 1.36 -19.22 -5.87
CA VAL A 45 0.40 -18.22 -5.37
C VAL A 45 1.13 -17.21 -4.51
N VAL A 46 0.86 -15.92 -4.69
CA VAL A 46 1.26 -14.89 -3.73
C VAL A 46 0.08 -14.60 -2.82
N ILE A 47 0.33 -14.54 -1.52
CA ILE A 47 -0.58 -13.93 -0.55
C ILE A 47 0.06 -12.61 -0.12
N PHE A 48 -0.57 -11.51 -0.53
CA PHE A 48 -0.14 -10.16 -0.20
C PHE A 48 -1.03 -9.61 0.91
N ASP A 49 -0.50 -9.51 2.12
CA ASP A 49 -1.20 -9.05 3.30
C ASP A 49 -0.83 -7.59 3.60
N TRP A 50 -1.81 -6.70 3.47
CA TRP A 50 -1.66 -5.28 3.81
C TRP A 50 -2.47 -4.88 5.05
N ASP A 51 -3.09 -5.86 5.73
CA ASP A 51 -3.73 -5.61 7.03
C ASP A 51 -2.68 -5.03 7.98
N VAL A 52 -3.08 -4.09 8.83
CA VAL A 52 -2.11 -3.43 9.70
C VAL A 52 -1.45 -4.42 10.68
N HIS A 53 -2.10 -5.56 10.95
CA HIS A 53 -1.58 -6.63 11.79
C HIS A 53 -0.90 -7.70 10.95
N HIS A 54 0.18 -8.28 11.49
CA HIS A 54 0.85 -9.40 10.82
C HIS A 54 -0.10 -10.62 10.71
N GLY A 55 -0.27 -11.15 9.50
CA GLY A 55 -0.99 -12.41 9.22
C GLY A 55 -0.22 -13.65 9.70
N ASP A 56 -0.06 -13.78 11.02
CA ASP A 56 0.69 -14.83 11.70
C ASP A 56 0.17 -16.24 11.41
N GLY A 57 -1.14 -16.39 11.29
CA GLY A 57 -1.77 -17.65 10.89
C GLY A 57 -1.38 -18.06 9.48
N THR A 58 -1.46 -17.12 8.52
CA THR A 58 -1.08 -17.35 7.12
C THR A 58 0.40 -17.73 7.01
N SER A 59 1.28 -16.96 7.65
CA SER A 59 2.72 -17.23 7.70
C SER A 59 3.01 -18.64 8.25
N ALA A 60 2.36 -19.02 9.36
CA ALA A 60 2.52 -20.34 9.96
C ALA A 60 2.03 -21.50 9.06
N ILE A 61 0.93 -21.30 8.31
CA ILE A 61 0.37 -22.33 7.41
C ILE A 61 1.33 -22.64 6.25
N PHE A 62 1.99 -21.64 5.69
CA PHE A 62 2.86 -21.79 4.53
C PHE A 62 4.36 -21.78 4.87
N ALA A 63 4.71 -21.84 6.15
CA ALA A 63 6.09 -21.66 6.61
C ALA A 63 7.12 -22.57 5.90
N ASP A 64 6.77 -23.81 5.54
CA ASP A 64 7.65 -24.76 4.84
C ASP A 64 7.28 -24.95 3.35
N ASP A 65 6.47 -24.08 2.77
CA ASP A 65 5.95 -24.24 1.40
C ASP A 65 6.47 -23.20 0.40
N PRO A 66 7.40 -23.57 -0.50
CA PRO A 66 7.92 -22.67 -1.53
C PRO A 66 6.94 -22.40 -2.69
N SER A 67 5.77 -23.06 -2.74
CA SER A 67 4.76 -22.80 -3.75
C SER A 67 3.88 -21.59 -3.42
N VAL A 68 3.98 -21.04 -2.20
CA VAL A 68 3.22 -19.88 -1.76
C VAL A 68 4.17 -18.83 -1.18
N LEU A 69 4.22 -17.65 -1.79
CA LEU A 69 4.96 -16.50 -1.27
C LEU A 69 4.03 -15.67 -0.38
N CYS A 70 4.30 -15.67 0.93
CA CYS A 70 3.59 -14.84 1.89
C CYS A 70 4.34 -13.52 2.09
N ILE A 71 3.66 -12.40 1.84
CA ILE A 71 4.18 -11.05 2.05
C ILE A 71 3.26 -10.36 3.04
N SER A 72 3.80 -9.71 4.06
CA SER A 72 3.00 -8.90 4.99
C SER A 72 3.66 -7.55 5.27
N ILE A 73 2.90 -6.47 5.07
CA ILE A 73 3.23 -5.12 5.55
C ILE A 73 2.38 -4.87 6.78
N HIS A 74 3.01 -4.72 7.94
CA HIS A 74 2.27 -4.61 9.20
C HIS A 74 3.00 -3.72 10.19
N GLN A 75 2.27 -3.15 11.14
CA GLN A 75 2.87 -2.44 12.25
C GLN A 75 3.58 -3.42 13.19
N TYR A 76 4.79 -3.05 13.62
CA TYR A 76 5.60 -3.89 14.50
C TYR A 76 6.33 -3.03 15.53
N ALA A 77 5.85 -3.09 16.78
CA ALA A 77 6.40 -2.32 17.89
C ALA A 77 7.03 -3.27 18.92
N ARG A 78 8.23 -3.80 18.67
CA ARG A 78 9.01 -4.51 19.70
C ARG A 78 10.24 -3.72 20.08
N GLY A 79 10.27 -3.14 21.29
CA GLY A 79 11.49 -2.86 22.08
C GLY A 79 12.70 -2.22 21.39
N HIS A 80 12.56 -1.61 20.22
CA HIS A 80 13.66 -1.00 19.50
C HIS A 80 13.81 0.44 20.03
N PRO A 81 15.00 0.82 20.54
CA PRO A 81 15.26 2.22 20.84
C PRO A 81 15.24 2.98 19.52
N HIS A 82 14.11 3.62 19.18
CA HIS A 82 14.00 4.40 17.97
C HIS A 82 14.99 5.56 18.03
N ARG A 83 16.09 5.41 17.29
CA ARG A 83 16.98 6.51 16.90
C ARG A 83 16.34 7.43 15.86
N PHE A 84 15.11 7.13 15.43
CA PHE A 84 14.31 7.93 14.51
C PHE A 84 13.06 8.42 15.24
N HIS A 85 13.19 9.53 15.96
CA HIS A 85 12.06 10.38 16.30
C HIS A 85 11.58 11.06 15.01
N TYR A 86 10.51 10.56 14.40
CA TYR A 86 9.71 11.38 13.50
C TYR A 86 8.49 11.87 14.29
N ASN A 87 8.52 13.15 14.63
CA ASN A 87 7.38 13.83 15.23
C ASN A 87 6.32 14.01 14.15
N CYS A 88 5.46 13.01 13.95
CA CYS A 88 4.38 13.05 12.95
C CYS A 88 3.33 14.16 13.23
N ARG A 89 3.44 14.91 14.34
CA ARG A 89 2.71 16.16 14.56
C ARG A 89 3.01 17.25 13.52
N ASN A 90 4.12 17.13 12.77
CA ASN A 90 4.52 18.10 11.75
C ASN A 90 4.30 17.62 10.30
N TYR A 91 3.45 16.61 10.05
CA TYR A 91 2.99 16.34 8.67
C TYR A 91 2.02 17.45 8.21
N ARG A 92 2.55 18.68 8.06
CA ARG A 92 2.04 19.62 7.08
C ARG A 92 2.41 19.04 5.74
N MET A 93 1.41 18.85 4.86
CA MET A 93 1.58 18.80 3.41
C MET A 93 2.81 19.64 3.03
N SER A 94 3.82 18.95 2.49
CA SER A 94 5.18 19.46 2.31
C SER A 94 5.25 20.94 1.93
N GLU A 95 6.20 21.67 2.51
CA GLU A 95 6.60 23.03 2.13
C GLU A 95 6.78 23.16 0.60
N THR A 96 7.03 22.05 -0.10
CA THR A 96 7.03 21.90 -1.57
C THR A 96 5.72 22.34 -2.23
N TYR A 97 4.54 22.02 -1.67
CA TYR A 97 3.25 22.46 -2.21
C TYR A 97 3.05 23.97 -2.01
N ARG A 98 3.52 24.51 -0.86
CA ARG A 98 3.49 25.94 -0.54
C ARG A 98 4.42 26.75 -1.44
N LEU A 99 5.63 26.25 -1.69
CA LEU A 99 6.63 26.86 -2.59
C LEU A 99 6.22 26.78 -4.06
N LEU A 100 5.52 25.72 -4.48
CA LEU A 100 4.93 25.63 -5.81
C LEU A 100 3.81 26.67 -6.01
N THR A 101 3.01 26.96 -4.97
CA THR A 101 1.99 28.03 -5.02
C THR A 101 2.54 29.45 -4.82
N GLU A 102 3.67 29.61 -4.13
CA GLU A 102 4.30 30.92 -3.90
C GLU A 102 5.26 31.34 -5.03
N SER A 103 5.74 30.39 -5.84
CA SER A 103 6.59 30.70 -7.02
C SER A 103 5.80 31.15 -8.26
N SER A 104 4.47 30.97 -8.27
CA SER A 104 3.58 31.52 -9.28
C SER A 104 3.21 32.98 -8.98
N GLY A 105 4.21 33.84 -8.90
CA GLY A 105 4.03 35.28 -8.99
C GLY A 105 3.70 35.71 -10.42
N LYS A 106 2.56 35.29 -10.98
CA LYS A 106 1.98 35.85 -12.22
C LYS A 106 0.46 35.86 -12.15
N THR A 107 -0.08 37.03 -12.47
CA THR A 107 -1.49 37.41 -12.58
C THR A 107 -2.35 36.38 -13.30
N SER A 108 -3.50 36.08 -12.69
CA SER A 108 -4.72 35.43 -13.21
C SER A 108 -4.83 35.23 -14.74
N PRO A 109 -5.11 34.00 -15.19
CA PRO A 109 -6.06 33.74 -16.26
C PRO A 109 -7.40 33.23 -15.67
N GLU A 110 -8.52 33.64 -16.26
CA GLU A 110 -9.86 33.21 -15.85
C GLU A 110 -10.01 31.67 -15.88
N PRO A 111 -10.78 31.08 -14.94
CA PRO A 111 -10.97 29.64 -14.87
C PRO A 111 -11.88 29.15 -16.02
N SER A 112 -11.46 28.05 -16.65
CA SER A 112 -12.24 27.33 -17.65
C SER A 112 -13.47 26.66 -17.00
N ASN A 113 -14.63 27.08 -17.52
CA ASN A 113 -16.04 26.81 -17.17
C ASN A 113 -16.53 25.33 -17.08
N GLU A 114 -15.69 24.34 -16.82
CA GLU A 114 -16.11 22.93 -16.74
C GLU A 114 -16.17 22.35 -15.32
N LEU A 115 -15.30 22.81 -14.42
CA LEU A 115 -15.30 22.32 -13.03
C LEU A 115 -16.51 22.83 -12.23
N ASP A 116 -16.91 24.09 -12.46
CA ASP A 116 -18.08 24.68 -11.81
C ASP A 116 -19.41 24.08 -12.30
N LYS A 117 -19.45 23.56 -13.53
CA LYS A 117 -20.60 22.82 -14.07
C LYS A 117 -20.75 21.43 -13.45
N LEU A 118 -19.62 20.78 -13.15
CA LEU A 118 -19.61 19.47 -12.48
C LEU A 118 -20.01 19.59 -11.00
N MET A 119 -19.58 20.67 -10.33
CA MET A 119 -19.91 20.93 -8.93
C MET A 119 -21.36 21.40 -8.72
N SER A 120 -21.99 22.00 -9.74
CA SER A 120 -23.39 22.45 -9.69
C SER A 120 -24.43 21.37 -10.05
N THR A 121 -23.98 20.20 -10.51
CA THR A 121 -24.86 19.05 -10.79
C THR A 121 -24.95 18.06 -9.63
N LEU A 122 -24.12 18.21 -8.60
CA LEU A 122 -24.23 17.48 -7.35
C LEU A 122 -25.14 18.29 -6.42
N SER A 123 -26.26 17.71 -6.00
CA SER A 123 -27.22 18.36 -5.09
C SER A 123 -26.52 18.80 -3.80
N GLU A 124 -26.84 20.01 -3.31
CA GLU A 124 -26.33 20.59 -2.06
C GLU A 124 -26.47 19.65 -0.85
N ASP A 125 -27.39 18.70 -0.90
CA ASP A 125 -27.62 17.68 0.13
C ASP A 125 -26.51 16.61 0.25
N VAL A 126 -25.63 16.45 -0.75
CA VAL A 126 -24.51 15.46 -0.69
C VAL A 126 -23.23 16.11 -0.15
N VAL A 127 -23.10 17.43 -0.29
CA VAL A 127 -21.91 18.18 0.14
C VAL A 127 -21.97 18.50 1.63
N SER A 128 -23.18 18.70 2.19
CA SER A 128 -23.35 19.03 3.61
C SER A 128 -23.08 17.86 4.57
N ASP A 129 -23.23 16.61 4.13
CA ASP A 129 -22.93 15.42 4.96
C ASP A 129 -21.42 15.11 5.05
N PHE A 130 -20.57 15.75 4.23
CA PHE A 130 -19.11 15.56 4.24
C PHE A 130 -18.35 16.60 5.09
N ASP A 131 -18.97 17.73 5.43
CA ASP A 131 -18.31 18.83 6.14
C ASP A 131 -18.51 18.81 7.68
N ASP A 132 -19.35 17.91 8.23
CA ASP A 132 -19.60 17.82 9.70
C ASP A 132 -18.81 16.72 10.42
N PHE A 133 -17.58 16.43 9.97
CA PHE A 133 -16.61 15.65 10.74
C PHE A 133 -15.38 16.49 11.06
N SER A 134 -15.60 17.61 11.74
CA SER A 134 -14.52 18.36 12.40
C SER A 134 -14.70 18.39 13.92
N THR A 135 -13.59 18.09 14.60
CA THR A 135 -13.32 18.32 16.03
C THR A 135 -13.83 17.30 17.05
N THR A 136 -13.14 16.15 17.14
CA THR A 136 -12.78 15.63 18.46
C THR A 136 -11.41 16.19 18.82
N SER A 137 -11.37 17.01 19.86
CA SER A 137 -10.16 17.56 20.47
C SER A 137 -9.29 16.43 20.98
N ILE A 138 -8.08 16.28 20.44
CA ILE A 138 -7.04 15.44 21.03
C ILE A 138 -6.21 16.32 21.95
N ASP A 139 -6.21 15.98 23.24
CA ASP A 139 -5.51 16.69 24.30
C ASP A 139 -4.01 16.84 24.02
N THR A 140 -3.50 18.05 24.27
CA THR A 140 -2.12 18.48 23.96
C THR A 140 -1.13 18.28 25.11
N GLU A 141 -1.41 17.39 26.06
CA GLU A 141 -0.51 17.17 27.20
C GLU A 141 0.49 16.03 26.92
N ASP A 142 1.70 16.45 26.59
CA ASP A 142 2.92 15.68 26.38
C ASP A 142 3.60 15.46 27.73
N GLU A 143 3.38 14.30 28.36
CA GLU A 143 4.11 13.84 29.55
C GLU A 143 4.41 12.33 29.37
N GLY A 144 5.61 12.01 28.88
CA GLY A 144 6.23 10.69 29.05
C GLY A 144 5.97 9.67 27.93
N TYR A 145 7.00 9.39 27.13
CA TYR A 145 7.06 8.15 26.34
C TYR A 145 7.12 6.95 27.29
N ASP A 146 6.09 6.12 27.26
CA ASP A 146 6.09 4.81 27.93
C ASP A 146 6.97 3.84 27.12
N THR A 147 8.15 3.52 27.65
CA THR A 147 9.01 2.43 27.16
C THR A 147 8.40 1.03 27.35
N GLY A 148 7.20 0.95 27.91
CA GLY A 148 6.38 -0.25 28.10
C GLY A 148 5.18 -0.36 27.15
N ALA A 149 5.12 0.44 26.07
CA ALA A 149 4.08 0.28 25.05
C ALA A 149 4.03 -1.20 24.59
N PRO A 150 2.89 -1.88 24.75
CA PRO A 150 2.79 -3.31 24.48
C PRO A 150 3.08 -3.60 23.00
N ASP A 151 3.67 -4.77 22.73
CA ASP A 151 3.86 -5.30 21.38
C ASP A 151 2.58 -5.10 20.56
N PHE A 152 2.68 -4.47 19.38
CA PHE A 152 1.53 -4.38 18.46
C PHE A 152 1.06 -5.78 18.12
N TYR A 153 -0.25 -6.04 18.27
CA TYR A 153 -0.81 -7.36 18.06
C TYR A 153 -0.49 -7.86 16.63
N PRO A 154 -0.11 -9.14 16.43
CA PRO A 154 0.03 -10.23 17.40
C PRO A 154 1.45 -10.35 18.02
N GLY A 155 2.37 -9.43 17.76
CA GLY A 155 3.76 -9.48 18.25
C GLY A 155 4.69 -10.42 17.47
N SER A 156 4.25 -10.91 16.30
CA SER A 156 5.05 -11.69 15.35
C SER A 156 5.31 -10.88 14.07
N GLY A 157 5.99 -11.45 13.07
CA GLY A 157 6.32 -10.73 11.82
C GLY A 157 7.69 -10.05 11.81
N HIS A 158 8.69 -10.60 12.52
CA HIS A 158 10.04 -10.06 12.47
C HIS A 158 10.68 -10.26 11.08
N THR A 159 11.60 -9.38 10.67
CA THR A 159 12.32 -9.49 9.38
C THR A 159 13.10 -10.79 9.22
N ASP A 160 13.52 -11.39 10.33
CA ASP A 160 14.31 -12.64 10.34
C ASP A 160 13.44 -13.89 10.17
N ASP A 161 12.12 -13.75 10.31
CA ASP A 161 11.16 -14.83 10.09
C ASP A 161 10.89 -14.98 8.59
N VAL A 162 11.82 -15.68 7.94
CA VAL A 162 11.85 -15.87 6.49
C VAL A 162 11.28 -17.23 6.05
N GLY A 163 10.53 -17.90 6.92
CA GLY A 163 10.04 -19.27 6.69
C GLY A 163 11.00 -20.36 7.16
N LEU A 164 10.55 -21.60 7.02
CA LEU A 164 11.16 -22.83 7.52
C LEU A 164 11.50 -23.77 6.36
N GLY A 165 12.46 -24.68 6.56
CA GLY A 165 12.80 -25.75 5.62
C GLY A 165 12.91 -25.31 4.16
N HIS A 166 12.05 -25.87 3.30
CA HIS A 166 11.96 -25.58 1.86
C HIS A 166 11.26 -24.25 1.57
N GLY A 167 10.44 -23.75 2.50
CA GLY A 167 9.78 -22.44 2.44
C GLY A 167 10.67 -21.26 2.84
N ARG A 168 11.95 -21.49 3.17
CA ARG A 168 12.90 -20.40 3.46
C ARG A 168 13.05 -19.46 2.25
N GLY A 169 12.82 -18.17 2.49
CA GLY A 169 12.80 -17.12 1.46
C GLY A 169 11.42 -16.85 0.86
N TYR A 170 10.39 -17.62 1.25
CA TYR A 170 9.01 -17.48 0.78
C TYR A 170 8.06 -16.89 1.83
N ASN A 171 8.61 -16.43 2.96
CA ASN A 171 7.90 -15.58 3.92
C ASN A 171 8.65 -14.24 4.03
N VAL A 172 7.98 -13.13 3.72
CA VAL A 172 8.58 -11.80 3.66
C VAL A 172 7.78 -10.87 4.57
N ASN A 173 8.43 -10.43 5.63
CA ASN A 173 7.83 -9.52 6.61
C ASN A 173 8.40 -8.11 6.45
N VAL A 174 7.51 -7.12 6.36
CA VAL A 174 7.85 -5.69 6.36
C VAL A 174 7.29 -5.05 7.64
N PRO A 175 8.02 -5.16 8.76
CA PRO A 175 7.62 -4.58 10.03
C PRO A 175 7.78 -3.05 10.00
N ILE A 176 6.68 -2.33 10.11
CA ILE A 176 6.64 -0.87 10.17
C ILE A 176 6.88 -0.41 11.61
N PRO A 177 7.98 0.34 11.87
CA PRO A 177 8.41 0.68 13.23
C PRO A 177 7.61 1.81 13.89
N CYS A 178 6.80 2.56 13.16
CA CYS A 178 6.10 3.72 13.70
C CYS A 178 4.69 3.87 13.15
N HIS A 179 3.91 4.68 13.84
CA HIS A 179 2.56 5.06 13.42
C HIS A 179 2.58 6.03 12.23
N CYS A 180 1.40 6.26 11.65
CA CYS A 180 1.14 7.29 10.66
C CYS A 180 1.74 7.09 9.26
N PHE A 181 2.21 5.90 8.89
CA PHE A 181 2.54 5.60 7.50
C PHE A 181 1.29 5.74 6.62
N GLY A 182 1.43 6.37 5.45
CA GLY A 182 0.33 6.61 4.53
C GLY A 182 0.63 6.10 3.12
N ASP A 183 -0.09 6.65 2.15
CA ASP A 183 -0.06 6.18 0.76
C ASP A 183 1.36 6.09 0.17
N ILE A 184 2.20 7.10 0.44
CA ILE A 184 3.55 7.20 -0.14
C ILE A 184 4.40 6.04 0.36
N GLU A 185 4.43 5.79 1.66
CA GLU A 185 5.28 4.76 2.26
C GLU A 185 4.84 3.37 1.81
N TYR A 186 3.54 3.07 1.88
CA TYR A 186 2.99 1.77 1.46
C TYR A 186 3.18 1.51 -0.04
N CYS A 187 2.93 2.51 -0.89
CA CYS A 187 3.19 2.39 -2.33
C CYS A 187 4.68 2.25 -2.63
N ALA A 188 5.55 2.97 -1.92
CA ALA A 188 7.00 2.86 -2.11
C ALA A 188 7.54 1.48 -1.69
N LEU A 189 7.05 0.92 -0.58
CA LEU A 189 7.38 -0.43 -0.14
C LEU A 189 6.89 -1.45 -1.18
N THR A 190 5.65 -1.32 -1.61
CA THR A 190 5.05 -2.20 -2.63
C THR A 190 5.87 -2.14 -3.92
N GLN A 191 6.10 -0.95 -4.46
CA GLN A 191 6.76 -0.77 -5.75
C GLN A 191 8.25 -1.14 -5.75
N ASN A 192 9.00 -0.71 -4.73
CA ASN A 192 10.47 -0.78 -4.79
C ASN A 192 11.04 -2.02 -4.08
N LEU A 193 10.29 -2.63 -3.18
CA LEU A 193 10.72 -3.83 -2.46
C LEU A 193 9.92 -5.06 -2.87
N LEU A 194 8.59 -4.97 -2.84
CA LEU A 194 7.74 -6.16 -2.92
C LEU A 194 7.46 -6.60 -4.36
N LEU A 195 7.22 -5.67 -5.30
CA LEU A 195 7.00 -5.99 -6.71
C LEU A 195 8.19 -6.72 -7.35
N PRO A 196 9.46 -6.36 -7.10
CA PRO A 196 10.59 -7.16 -7.57
C PRO A 196 10.55 -8.61 -7.06
N LEU A 197 10.27 -8.81 -5.76
CA LEU A 197 10.16 -10.15 -5.17
C LEU A 197 9.00 -10.96 -5.76
N ILE A 198 7.85 -10.31 -5.95
CA ILE A 198 6.67 -10.92 -6.59
C ILE A 198 6.99 -11.29 -8.05
N THR A 199 7.67 -10.42 -8.78
CA THR A 199 8.05 -10.67 -10.19
C THR A 199 9.01 -11.84 -10.31
N ASP A 200 10.03 -11.90 -9.45
CA ASP A 200 10.99 -13.00 -9.40
C ASP A 200 10.33 -14.33 -9.02
N PHE A 201 9.35 -14.30 -8.12
CA PHE A 201 8.54 -15.47 -7.76
C PHE A 201 7.64 -15.93 -8.92
N SER A 202 7.26 -15.02 -9.83
CA SER A 202 6.46 -15.29 -11.02
C SER A 202 5.14 -16.02 -10.68
N PRO A 203 4.22 -15.41 -9.91
CA PRO A 203 2.99 -16.07 -9.49
C PRO A 203 2.04 -16.35 -10.66
N ASP A 204 1.27 -17.42 -10.52
CA ASP A 204 0.12 -17.72 -11.39
C ASP A 204 -1.16 -17.02 -10.91
N PHE A 205 -1.18 -16.61 -9.62
CA PHE A 205 -2.31 -15.95 -8.95
C PHE A 205 -1.83 -15.09 -7.77
N ILE A 206 -2.51 -13.96 -7.52
CA ILE A 206 -2.32 -13.15 -6.31
C ILE A 206 -3.61 -13.12 -5.49
N ILE A 207 -3.49 -13.37 -4.19
CA ILE A 207 -4.56 -13.18 -3.21
C ILE A 207 -4.14 -12.03 -2.30
N ILE A 208 -4.98 -11.02 -2.18
CA ILE A 208 -4.79 -9.91 -1.26
C ILE A 208 -5.55 -10.24 0.03
N ALA A 209 -4.84 -10.32 1.16
CA ALA A 209 -5.46 -10.31 2.48
C ALA A 209 -5.78 -8.83 2.81
N GLY A 210 -7.03 -8.49 2.55
CA GLY A 210 -7.55 -7.15 2.37
C GLY A 210 -8.00 -6.49 3.66
N GLY A 211 -7.11 -6.32 4.62
CA GLY A 211 -7.38 -5.56 5.84
C GLY A 211 -7.41 -4.06 5.56
N PHE A 212 -8.40 -3.35 6.10
CA PHE A 212 -8.54 -1.91 5.91
C PHE A 212 -8.35 -1.12 7.20
N ASP A 213 -7.79 -1.72 8.24
CA ASP A 213 -7.47 -1.09 9.51
C ASP A 213 -6.22 -0.21 9.49
N ALA A 214 -5.42 -0.24 8.41
CA ALA A 214 -4.39 0.78 8.17
C ALA A 214 -4.96 2.08 7.55
N VAL A 215 -6.27 2.16 7.27
CA VAL A 215 -6.89 3.38 6.74
C VAL A 215 -6.85 4.52 7.77
N ARG A 216 -6.73 5.75 7.28
CA ARG A 216 -6.86 6.95 8.12
C ARG A 216 -8.14 6.90 8.95
N HIS A 217 -8.03 7.30 10.21
CA HIS A 217 -9.14 7.30 11.18
C HIS A 217 -9.69 5.93 11.56
N ASP A 218 -9.00 4.82 11.22
CA ASP A 218 -9.28 3.55 11.86
C ASP A 218 -8.99 3.62 13.37
N THR A 219 -9.74 2.86 14.15
CA THR A 219 -9.66 2.87 15.61
C THR A 219 -8.50 2.04 16.16
N LEU A 220 -7.93 1.11 15.38
CA LEU A 220 -6.93 0.16 15.85
C LEU A 220 -5.56 0.31 15.18
N GLY A 221 -5.50 0.67 13.89
CA GLY A 221 -4.22 0.69 13.15
C GLY A 221 -3.36 1.95 13.28
N ASN A 222 -3.94 3.12 13.57
CA ASN A 222 -3.21 4.40 13.70
C ASN A 222 -2.28 4.74 12.51
N MET A 223 -2.68 4.35 11.30
CA MET A 223 -2.01 4.65 10.03
C MET A 223 -2.77 5.74 9.25
N GLN A 224 -2.26 6.12 8.08
CA GLN A 224 -2.78 7.22 7.26
C GLN A 224 -3.03 6.81 5.80
N LEU A 225 -3.25 5.52 5.52
CA LEU A 225 -3.64 5.10 4.17
C LEU A 225 -4.99 5.70 3.79
N THR A 226 -5.14 6.05 2.53
CA THR A 226 -6.40 6.50 1.95
C THR A 226 -6.98 5.38 1.07
N PRO A 227 -8.29 5.45 0.73
CA PRO A 227 -8.85 4.59 -0.33
C PRO A 227 -8.05 4.62 -1.64
N GLY A 228 -7.46 5.79 -1.98
CA GLY A 228 -6.58 5.94 -3.14
C GLY A 228 -5.27 5.15 -3.02
N GLY A 229 -4.68 5.07 -1.82
CA GLY A 229 -3.52 4.24 -1.52
C GLY A 229 -3.77 2.76 -1.79
N TYR A 230 -4.88 2.23 -1.26
CA TYR A 230 -5.29 0.84 -1.52
C TYR A 230 -5.56 0.58 -3.00
N ALA A 231 -6.19 1.52 -3.70
CA ALA A 231 -6.41 1.41 -5.14
C ALA A 231 -5.10 1.38 -5.94
N MET A 232 -4.10 2.20 -5.55
CA MET A 232 -2.77 2.21 -6.16
C MET A 232 -2.05 0.87 -5.97
N MET A 233 -2.02 0.34 -4.74
CA MET A 233 -1.42 -0.97 -4.47
C MET A 233 -2.16 -2.10 -5.21
N THR A 234 -3.50 -2.05 -5.28
CA THR A 234 -4.29 -3.03 -6.03
C THR A 234 -3.89 -3.05 -7.51
N GLN A 235 -3.75 -1.87 -8.13
CA GLN A 235 -3.33 -1.76 -9.52
C GLN A 235 -1.92 -2.32 -9.73
N MET A 236 -0.97 -1.96 -8.87
CA MET A 236 0.40 -2.49 -8.89
C MET A 236 0.43 -4.03 -8.87
N LEU A 237 -0.41 -4.65 -8.02
CA LEU A 237 -0.50 -6.10 -7.91
C LEU A 237 -1.17 -6.73 -9.13
N MET A 238 -2.23 -6.11 -9.68
CA MET A 238 -2.86 -6.57 -10.91
C MET A 238 -1.88 -6.61 -12.08
N ASP A 239 -1.01 -5.61 -12.19
CA ASP A 239 -0.03 -5.52 -13.28
C ASP A 239 1.13 -6.52 -13.11
N ALA A 240 1.32 -7.07 -11.90
CA ALA A 240 2.40 -8.01 -11.57
C ALA A 240 2.06 -9.48 -11.88
N VAL A 241 0.80 -9.81 -12.17
CA VAL A 241 0.34 -11.19 -12.40
C VAL A 241 -0.27 -11.37 -13.79
N PRO A 242 0.03 -12.48 -14.50
CA PRO A 242 -0.56 -12.76 -15.80
C PRO A 242 -2.09 -12.78 -15.75
N HIS A 243 -2.72 -12.21 -16.79
CA HIS A 243 -4.18 -12.17 -16.93
C HIS A 243 -4.92 -11.47 -15.78
N GLU A 244 -4.21 -10.67 -14.97
CA GLU A 244 -4.77 -9.93 -13.84
C GLU A 244 -5.53 -10.84 -12.86
N ARG A 245 -5.04 -12.06 -12.62
CA ARG A 245 -5.63 -13.03 -11.70
C ARG A 245 -5.41 -12.63 -10.24
N VAL A 246 -6.26 -11.74 -9.76
CA VAL A 246 -6.20 -11.13 -8.41
C VAL A 246 -7.53 -11.24 -7.69
N ILE A 247 -7.52 -11.77 -6.46
CA ILE A 247 -8.69 -11.70 -5.58
C ILE A 247 -8.30 -10.94 -4.32
N CYS A 248 -9.15 -10.02 -3.87
CA CYS A 248 -9.01 -9.38 -2.56
C CYS A 248 -10.07 -9.93 -1.60
N VAL A 249 -9.64 -10.40 -0.44
CA VAL A 249 -10.49 -11.01 0.59
C VAL A 249 -10.47 -10.11 1.81
N LEU A 250 -11.63 -9.63 2.26
CA LEU A 250 -11.73 -8.74 3.42
C LEU A 250 -11.16 -9.40 4.69
N GLU A 251 -10.29 -8.68 5.40
CA GLU A 251 -9.74 -9.04 6.72
C GLU A 251 -10.19 -8.02 7.78
N GLY A 252 -9.26 -7.29 8.41
CA GLY A 252 -9.53 -6.24 9.40
C GLY A 252 -10.11 -4.95 8.81
N GLY A 253 -10.32 -3.95 9.68
CA GLY A 253 -10.94 -2.67 9.37
C GLY A 253 -12.17 -2.40 10.24
N TYR A 254 -12.11 -1.36 11.06
CA TYR A 254 -13.05 -1.15 12.17
C TYR A 254 -13.75 0.21 12.13
N ASN A 255 -13.31 1.13 11.26
CA ASN A 255 -14.08 2.31 10.88
C ASN A 255 -14.95 2.03 9.64
N VAL A 256 -16.20 1.60 9.85
CA VAL A 256 -17.12 1.13 8.79
C VAL A 256 -17.25 2.11 7.60
N PRO A 257 -17.45 3.43 7.78
CA PRO A 257 -17.42 4.38 6.68
C PRO A 257 -16.13 4.34 5.85
N GLN A 258 -14.97 4.35 6.49
CA GLN A 258 -13.68 4.31 5.80
C GLN A 258 -13.45 2.97 5.08
N VAL A 259 -13.76 1.86 5.74
CA VAL A 259 -13.69 0.51 5.17
C VAL A 259 -14.56 0.43 3.90
N SER A 260 -15.76 1.00 3.93
CA SER A 260 -16.66 1.01 2.76
C SER A 260 -16.05 1.74 1.57
N LEU A 261 -15.41 2.89 1.80
CA LEU A 261 -14.71 3.65 0.75
C LEU A 261 -13.50 2.88 0.21
N CYS A 262 -12.73 2.20 1.07
CA CYS A 262 -11.62 1.37 0.64
C CYS A 262 -12.07 0.16 -0.19
N ILE A 263 -13.12 -0.55 0.24
CA ILE A 263 -13.72 -1.65 -0.51
C ILE A 263 -14.19 -1.15 -1.89
N GLU A 264 -14.87 -0.01 -1.94
CA GLU A 264 -15.32 0.59 -3.20
C GLU A 264 -14.13 0.89 -4.12
N ALA A 265 -13.08 1.53 -3.61
CA ALA A 265 -11.90 1.90 -4.37
C ALA A 265 -11.20 0.66 -4.96
N VAL A 266 -10.98 -0.38 -4.14
CA VAL A 266 -10.40 -1.66 -4.58
C VAL A 266 -11.29 -2.35 -5.60
N ALA A 267 -12.60 -2.43 -5.37
CA ALA A 267 -13.54 -3.05 -6.29
C ALA A 267 -13.59 -2.33 -7.65
N ARG A 268 -13.55 -0.99 -7.67
CA ARG A 268 -13.46 -0.20 -8.91
C ARG A 268 -12.19 -0.51 -9.69
N THR A 269 -11.04 -0.58 -9.02
CA THR A 269 -9.76 -0.97 -9.64
C THR A 269 -9.84 -2.38 -10.24
N LEU A 270 -10.33 -3.35 -9.46
CA LEU A 270 -10.48 -4.74 -9.93
C LEU A 270 -11.41 -4.87 -11.14
N LEU A 271 -12.51 -4.12 -11.19
CA LEU A 271 -13.42 -4.14 -12.34
C LEU A 271 -12.83 -3.48 -13.60
N GLY A 272 -11.66 -2.84 -13.52
CA GLY A 272 -11.10 -2.04 -14.60
C GLY A 272 -12.05 -0.92 -15.08
N SER A 273 -13.03 -0.56 -14.26
CA SER A 273 -14.21 0.17 -14.72
C SER A 273 -13.92 1.65 -14.92
N ALA A 274 -13.91 2.01 -16.20
CA ALA A 274 -14.76 3.05 -16.76
C ALA A 274 -14.46 4.48 -16.29
N GLY A 275 -13.29 4.99 -16.69
CA GLY A 275 -12.94 6.40 -16.50
C GLY A 275 -11.47 6.73 -16.71
N ARG A 276 -10.86 6.28 -17.83
CA ARG A 276 -9.57 6.85 -18.26
C ARG A 276 -9.62 8.38 -18.47
N GLU A 277 -10.81 8.99 -18.45
CA GLU A 277 -11.00 10.44 -18.60
C GLU A 277 -11.03 11.22 -17.27
N GLY A 278 -11.14 10.58 -16.10
CA GLY A 278 -11.34 11.31 -14.84
C GLY A 278 -10.35 11.01 -13.71
N SER A 279 -9.71 9.84 -13.71
CA SER A 279 -8.70 9.49 -12.72
C SER A 279 -7.32 9.42 -13.38
N GLN A 280 -6.79 10.59 -13.74
CA GLN A 280 -5.35 10.75 -13.94
C GLN A 280 -4.67 10.57 -12.58
N MET A 281 -4.46 9.31 -12.20
CA MET A 281 -3.68 8.93 -11.04
C MET A 281 -2.36 9.71 -11.05
N LEU A 282 -1.94 10.22 -9.89
CA LEU A 282 -0.67 10.92 -9.70
C LEU A 282 0.50 10.16 -10.35
N LEU A 283 0.43 8.83 -10.38
CA LEU A 283 1.43 7.97 -11.02
C LEU A 283 1.61 8.26 -12.51
N HIS A 284 0.56 8.46 -13.32
CA HIS A 284 0.71 8.72 -14.77
C HIS A 284 1.36 10.08 -15.05
N ARG A 285 0.96 11.11 -14.27
CA ARG A 285 1.57 12.45 -14.39
C ARG A 285 3.04 12.45 -13.97
N VAL A 286 3.39 11.65 -12.97
CA VAL A 286 4.80 11.46 -12.56
C VAL A 286 5.54 10.62 -13.59
N THR A 287 4.94 9.59 -14.19
CA THR A 287 5.56 8.78 -15.23
C THR A 287 5.92 9.61 -16.46
N ASP A 288 5.01 10.46 -16.94
CA ASP A 288 5.28 11.34 -18.07
C ASP A 288 6.43 12.32 -17.75
N ILE A 289 6.43 12.91 -16.55
CA ILE A 289 7.51 13.79 -16.09
C ILE A 289 8.83 13.03 -15.94
N VAL A 290 8.82 11.81 -15.40
CA VAL A 290 10.01 10.97 -15.21
C VAL A 290 10.58 10.57 -16.57
N GLN A 291 9.73 10.23 -17.52
CA GLN A 291 10.11 9.90 -18.89
C GLN A 291 10.69 11.14 -19.60
N ASP A 292 10.02 12.29 -19.53
CA ASP A 292 10.51 13.55 -20.06
C ASP A 292 11.86 13.93 -19.46
N VAL A 293 12.03 13.79 -18.14
CA VAL A 293 13.30 14.05 -17.45
C VAL A 293 14.38 13.09 -17.91
N ARG A 294 14.08 11.79 -18.03
CA ARG A 294 15.04 10.78 -18.50
C ARG A 294 15.48 11.06 -19.93
N GLU A 295 14.54 11.31 -20.84
CA GLU A 295 14.85 11.63 -22.23
C GLU A 295 15.68 12.91 -22.33
N ASN A 296 15.41 13.93 -21.51
CA ASN A 296 16.20 15.17 -21.50
C ASN A 296 17.62 14.96 -20.94
N LEU A 297 17.77 14.09 -19.94
CA LEU A 297 19.07 13.70 -19.39
C LEU A 297 19.89 12.85 -20.39
N GLU A 298 19.23 12.01 -21.19
CA GLU A 298 19.86 11.19 -22.23
C GLU A 298 20.22 11.99 -23.49
N LYS A 299 19.42 13.00 -23.85
CA LYS A 299 19.64 13.88 -25.02
C LYS A 299 20.69 14.97 -24.79
N SER A 300 21.19 15.14 -23.56
CA SER A 300 22.20 16.17 -23.25
C SER A 300 23.58 15.75 -23.76
N PRO A 301 24.17 16.44 -24.77
CA PRO A 301 25.46 16.06 -25.33
C PRO A 301 26.59 16.27 -24.30
N GLU A 302 27.49 15.28 -24.17
CA GLU A 302 28.68 15.31 -23.29
C GLU A 302 29.75 16.35 -23.72
N GLU A 303 29.46 17.26 -24.64
CA GLU A 303 30.45 18.20 -25.16
C GLU A 303 30.51 19.49 -24.33
N GLY A 304 31.37 19.48 -23.30
CA GLY A 304 32.01 20.71 -22.82
C GLY A 304 31.96 21.02 -21.31
N ALA A 305 31.23 20.27 -20.50
CA ALA A 305 31.13 20.52 -19.04
C ALA A 305 32.04 19.59 -18.22
N ALA A 306 33.32 19.52 -18.56
CA ALA A 306 34.33 19.00 -17.66
C ALA A 306 34.53 20.00 -16.50
N GLU A 307 33.74 19.86 -15.41
CA GLU A 307 34.21 19.92 -14.01
C GLU A 307 33.12 20.15 -12.94
N ARG A 308 31.85 20.42 -13.25
CA ARG A 308 30.85 20.66 -12.18
C ARG A 308 29.43 20.16 -12.48
N SER A 309 29.22 18.84 -12.49
CA SER A 309 27.97 18.15 -12.13
C SER A 309 28.19 16.64 -12.22
N PRO A 310 27.69 15.81 -11.29
CA PRO A 310 28.51 14.76 -10.73
C PRO A 310 28.29 13.40 -11.41
N LYS A 311 29.40 12.69 -11.67
CA LYS A 311 29.44 11.24 -11.90
C LYS A 311 28.64 10.43 -10.85
N LYS A 312 28.28 11.03 -9.70
CA LYS A 312 27.39 10.45 -8.68
C LYS A 312 25.93 10.27 -9.13
N THR A 313 25.37 11.13 -9.98
CA THR A 313 23.95 11.02 -10.39
C THR A 313 23.71 9.85 -11.33
N ARG A 314 24.70 9.53 -12.19
CA ARG A 314 24.65 8.39 -13.13
C ARG A 314 24.79 7.03 -12.42
N LEU A 315 25.57 6.98 -11.33
CA LEU A 315 25.66 5.82 -10.43
C LEU A 315 24.37 5.62 -9.60
N TRP A 316 23.78 6.71 -9.10
CA TRP A 316 22.51 6.66 -8.35
C TRP A 316 21.31 6.15 -9.16
N LEU A 317 21.24 6.52 -10.45
CA LEU A 317 20.18 6.08 -11.35
C LEU A 317 20.34 4.63 -11.83
N GLN A 318 21.55 4.06 -11.79
CA GLN A 318 21.79 2.65 -12.11
C GLN A 318 21.47 1.72 -10.92
N ASP A 319 21.63 2.21 -9.68
CA ASP A 319 21.32 1.46 -8.47
C ASP A 319 19.86 1.62 -8.00
N MET A 320 19.16 2.67 -8.42
CA MET A 320 17.69 2.72 -8.37
C MET A 320 17.12 1.87 -9.50
N GLN A 321 17.01 0.56 -9.27
CA GLN A 321 16.11 -0.28 -10.07
C GLN A 321 14.66 0.13 -9.79
N LEU A 322 14.23 1.25 -10.37
CA LEU A 322 12.83 1.48 -10.66
C LEU A 322 12.46 0.38 -11.64
N GLY A 323 11.71 -0.62 -11.17
CA GLY A 323 11.35 -1.82 -11.91
C GLY A 323 10.67 -1.54 -13.27
N PRO A 324 10.34 -2.60 -14.03
CA PRO A 324 10.10 -2.57 -15.49
C PRO A 324 8.91 -1.73 -16.01
N PHE A 325 8.29 -0.89 -15.18
CA PHE A 325 7.26 0.06 -15.62
C PHE A 325 7.83 1.34 -16.27
N LEU A 326 9.15 1.49 -16.29
CA LEU A 326 9.82 2.62 -16.95
C LEU A 326 10.78 2.19 -18.07
N SER A 327 10.85 0.91 -18.48
CA SER A 327 11.71 0.51 -19.62
C SER A 327 10.92 0.35 -20.91
#